data_AF-A0A359FMY8-F1
#
_entry.id   AF-A0A359FMY8-F1
#
_cell.length_a   1.000
_cell.length_b   1.000
_cell.length_c   1.000
_cell.angle_alpha   90.00
_cell.angle_beta   90.00
_cell.angle_gamma   90.00
#
_symmetry.space_group_name_H-M   'P 1'
#
loop_
_entity.id
_entity.type
_entity.pdbx_description
1 polymer ?
#
loop_
_entity_poly.entity_id
_entity_poly.type
_entity_poly.pdbx_seq_one_letter_code
_entity_poly.pdbx_strand_id
1 'polypeptide(L)'
;MKKIISTLMVSFIVTCQLQAQIEVGSNNHVGIGITGTVDSKLSVNTSGNANYIAAITNLNTATGQGVLLLTKAQPSNNTYYAYGLASTIAGGLGYTLGISTSSYSSTASNYGRSYGIYAQAGNSTSGYNYGVYGRLLGSNNGAGVFGTISGDIATGGKYAGYFYGTTKVNGDFWVGSVQVTSDMNAKKEIKQLDKNNVSKIKQMKAVSYKYKDPIEMGQYGTEITDTLTDTSRLFDKAEYEQIHIGLLAQELQAVYPELVKTDPSGMLGIDYIGLIPVLLEAIKEQQAAIETLTDEVEKLKAK
;
A
#
# COMPACT_ATOMS: atom_id res chain seq x y z
N MET A 1 51.68 82.43 -13.02
CA MET A 1 51.05 81.15 -13.44
C MET A 1 52.01 80.00 -13.15
N LYS A 2 51.79 79.26 -12.04
CA LYS A 2 52.43 77.96 -11.76
C LYS A 2 51.30 76.95 -11.64
N LYS A 3 51.23 75.97 -12.53
CA LYS A 3 50.17 74.94 -12.51
C LYS A 3 50.62 73.82 -11.57
N ILE A 4 49.92 73.68 -10.45
CA ILE A 4 49.99 72.52 -9.56
C ILE A 4 48.98 71.51 -10.10
N ILE A 5 49.45 70.33 -10.49
CA ILE A 5 48.59 69.20 -10.85
C ILE A 5 48.58 68.26 -9.63
N SER A 6 47.46 68.24 -8.91
CA SER A 6 47.21 67.25 -7.86
C SER A 6 46.61 66.00 -8.48
N THR A 7 47.30 64.87 -8.39
CA THR A 7 46.78 63.58 -8.84
C THR A 7 45.91 62.99 -7.73
N LEU A 8 44.58 63.02 -7.93
CA LEU A 8 43.60 62.37 -7.07
C LEU A 8 43.59 60.86 -7.40
N MET A 9 44.12 60.03 -6.52
CA MET A 9 44.09 58.57 -6.68
C MET A 9 42.72 58.05 -6.22
N VAL A 10 41.80 57.91 -7.17
CA VAL A 10 40.49 57.28 -6.96
C VAL A 10 40.71 55.77 -6.84
N SER A 11 40.51 55.21 -5.65
CA SER A 11 40.53 53.76 -5.48
C SER A 11 39.26 53.17 -6.09
N PHE A 12 39.40 52.48 -7.21
CA PHE A 12 38.35 51.65 -7.79
C PHE A 12 38.23 50.38 -6.92
N ILE A 13 37.29 50.36 -5.97
CA ILE A 13 36.92 49.11 -5.30
C ILE A 13 36.11 48.31 -6.34
N VAL A 14 36.80 47.46 -7.09
CA VAL A 14 36.16 46.42 -7.89
C VAL A 14 35.59 45.40 -6.90
N THR A 15 34.30 45.51 -6.59
CA THR A 15 33.58 44.43 -5.90
C THR A 15 33.44 43.26 -6.87
N CYS A 16 34.45 42.39 -6.91
CA CYS A 16 34.33 41.10 -7.55
C CYS A 16 33.28 40.31 -6.75
N GLN A 17 32.07 40.17 -7.30
CA GLN A 17 31.11 39.19 -6.79
C GLN A 17 31.65 37.81 -7.16
N LEU A 18 32.61 37.33 -6.37
CA LEU A 18 32.93 35.91 -6.30
C LEU A 18 31.67 35.24 -5.75
N GLN A 19 30.91 34.57 -6.61
CA GLN A 19 29.93 33.60 -6.12
C GLN A 19 30.75 32.48 -5.48
N ALA A 20 30.94 32.56 -4.16
CA ALA A 20 31.61 31.53 -3.40
C ALA A 20 30.84 30.22 -3.61
N GLN A 21 31.44 29.29 -4.36
CA GLN A 21 30.87 27.96 -4.56
C GLN A 21 30.84 27.18 -3.26
N ILE A 22 31.70 27.54 -2.30
CA ILE A 22 31.78 26.97 -0.96
C ILE A 22 31.85 28.12 0.05
N GLU A 23 30.93 28.14 1.00
CA GLU A 23 30.88 29.06 2.13
C GLU A 23 31.20 28.31 3.42
N VAL A 24 32.08 28.87 4.26
CA VAL A 24 32.33 28.34 5.61
C VAL A 24 31.84 29.36 6.61
N GLY A 25 30.76 29.03 7.32
CA GLY A 25 30.16 29.91 8.32
C GLY A 25 31.04 30.08 9.55
N SER A 26 30.81 31.14 10.33
CA SER A 26 31.50 31.38 11.62
C SER A 26 31.26 30.27 12.66
N ASN A 27 30.24 29.44 12.45
CA ASN A 27 29.91 28.25 13.22
C ASN A 27 30.65 26.98 12.73
N ASN A 28 31.62 27.11 11.81
CA ASN A 28 32.35 26.01 11.17
C ASN A 28 31.47 25.06 10.33
N HIS A 29 30.30 25.52 9.90
CA HIS A 29 29.45 24.77 8.97
C HIS A 29 29.83 25.09 7.52
N VAL A 30 29.68 24.11 6.63
CA VAL A 30 30.07 24.23 5.22
C VAL A 30 28.84 24.23 4.33
N GLY A 31 28.71 25.28 3.52
CA GLY A 31 27.68 25.47 2.51
C GLY A 31 28.24 25.35 1.10
N ILE A 32 27.48 24.76 0.18
CA ILE A 32 27.79 24.75 -1.26
C ILE A 32 26.61 25.38 -2.00
N GLY A 33 26.87 26.39 -2.84
CA GLY A 33 25.83 27.07 -3.62
C GLY A 33 24.85 27.89 -2.76
N ILE A 34 25.32 28.43 -1.64
CA ILE A 34 24.55 29.30 -0.74
C ILE A 34 25.30 30.59 -0.44
N THR A 35 24.55 31.61 -0.04
CA THR A 35 25.07 32.90 0.44
C THR A 35 24.39 33.23 1.76
N GLY A 36 25.11 33.16 2.88
CA GLY A 36 24.61 33.49 4.20
C GLY A 36 24.73 32.37 5.23
N THR A 37 23.74 32.28 6.13
CA THR A 37 23.84 31.37 7.29
C THR A 37 23.68 29.91 6.87
N VAL A 38 24.57 29.06 7.39
CA VAL A 38 24.57 27.61 7.21
C VAL A 38 24.15 26.94 8.52
N ASP A 39 22.93 26.41 8.59
CA ASP A 39 22.33 25.87 9.81
C ASP A 39 22.71 24.39 10.05
N SER A 40 22.75 23.57 9.00
CA SER A 40 23.29 22.20 9.08
C SER A 40 24.82 22.21 8.90
N LYS A 41 25.53 21.25 9.49
CA LYS A 41 27.00 21.15 9.37
C LYS A 41 27.48 21.06 7.92
N LEU A 42 26.71 20.40 7.06
CA LEU A 42 26.90 20.38 5.61
C LEU A 42 25.59 20.77 4.91
N SER A 43 25.60 21.82 4.10
CA SER A 43 24.41 22.21 3.32
C SER A 43 24.73 22.42 1.85
N VAL A 44 23.82 22.00 0.94
CA VAL A 44 23.96 22.17 -0.51
C VAL A 44 22.67 22.76 -1.08
N ASN A 45 22.77 23.97 -1.66
CA ASN A 45 21.68 24.79 -2.21
C ASN A 45 20.51 25.07 -1.23
N THR A 46 20.76 25.00 0.08
CA THR A 46 19.79 25.30 1.15
C THR A 46 20.54 25.77 2.40
N SER A 47 19.92 26.58 3.27
CA SER A 47 20.52 26.92 4.57
C SER A 47 20.57 25.71 5.52
N GLY A 48 19.76 24.69 5.25
CA GLY A 48 19.63 23.50 6.09
C GLY A 48 18.74 23.73 7.30
N ASN A 49 18.96 22.93 8.34
CA ASN A 49 18.20 22.99 9.60
C ASN A 49 19.09 22.45 10.73
N ALA A 50 19.14 23.16 11.86
CA ALA A 50 20.01 22.84 13.00
C ALA A 50 19.78 21.43 13.60
N ASN A 51 18.62 20.82 13.37
CA ASN A 51 18.32 19.45 13.81
C ASN A 51 19.00 18.37 12.95
N TYR A 52 19.49 18.73 11.76
CA TYR A 52 20.08 17.82 10.79
C TYR A 52 21.55 18.15 10.57
N ILE A 53 22.39 17.10 10.50
CA ILE A 53 23.82 17.26 10.24
C ILE A 53 24.06 17.68 8.79
N ALA A 54 23.28 17.15 7.84
CA ALA A 54 23.41 17.47 6.43
C ALA A 54 22.05 17.77 5.79
N ALA A 55 22.00 18.76 4.90
CA ALA A 55 20.82 19.13 4.14
C ALA A 55 21.19 19.40 2.67
N ILE A 56 20.53 18.71 1.74
CA ILE A 56 20.79 18.82 0.30
C ILE A 56 19.47 19.09 -0.39
N THR A 57 19.41 20.11 -1.22
CA THR A 57 18.23 20.42 -2.02
C THR A 57 18.62 20.55 -3.49
N ASN A 58 17.85 19.93 -4.37
CA ASN A 58 17.93 20.19 -5.80
C ASN A 58 16.84 21.21 -6.17
N LEU A 59 17.26 22.39 -6.61
CA LEU A 59 16.35 23.48 -7.02
C LEU A 59 15.89 23.33 -8.48
N ASN A 60 16.46 22.38 -9.23
CA ASN A 60 16.12 22.15 -10.63
C ASN A 60 14.79 21.38 -10.73
N THR A 61 13.80 22.00 -11.36
CA THR A 61 12.44 21.46 -11.53
C THR A 61 12.24 20.70 -12.83
N ALA A 62 13.30 20.47 -13.63
CA ALA A 62 13.20 19.71 -14.87
C ALA A 62 12.84 18.23 -14.63
N THR A 63 12.31 17.56 -15.65
CA THR A 63 12.01 16.12 -15.59
C THR A 63 13.27 15.29 -15.37
N GLY A 64 13.19 14.28 -14.48
CA GLY A 64 14.28 13.32 -14.25
C GLY A 64 15.40 13.80 -13.32
N GLN A 65 15.22 14.94 -12.65
CA GLN A 65 16.21 15.45 -11.69
C GLN A 65 16.12 14.70 -10.35
N GLY A 66 17.27 14.44 -9.73
CA GLY A 66 17.39 13.76 -8.44
C GLY A 66 18.14 14.61 -7.40
N VAL A 67 17.92 14.35 -6.12
CA VAL A 67 18.64 15.03 -5.02
C VAL A 67 19.93 14.29 -4.64
N LEU A 68 19.85 12.96 -4.55
CA LEU A 68 20.96 12.12 -4.13
C LEU A 68 20.93 10.78 -4.88
N LEU A 69 22.04 10.43 -5.54
CA LEU A 69 22.25 9.12 -6.16
C LEU A 69 23.37 8.40 -5.41
N LEU A 70 23.04 7.24 -4.82
CA LEU A 70 24.00 6.38 -4.14
C LEU A 70 24.15 5.09 -4.95
N THR A 71 25.31 4.89 -5.55
CA THR A 71 25.63 3.69 -6.33
C THR A 71 26.77 2.93 -5.67
N LYS A 72 26.56 1.65 -5.39
CA LYS A 72 27.60 0.73 -4.92
C LYS A 72 27.94 -0.28 -6.01
N ALA A 73 29.23 -0.50 -6.26
CA ALA A 73 29.71 -1.54 -7.17
C ALA A 73 29.35 -2.95 -6.66
N GLN A 74 29.11 -3.87 -7.61
CA GLN A 74 28.75 -5.26 -7.32
C GLN A 74 29.82 -5.94 -6.43
N PRO A 75 29.43 -6.68 -5.38
CA PRO A 75 30.37 -7.49 -4.59
C PRO A 75 31.06 -8.55 -5.45
N SER A 76 32.35 -8.77 -5.20
CA SER A 76 33.17 -9.76 -5.92
C SER A 76 33.15 -11.17 -5.29
N ASN A 77 32.50 -11.35 -4.15
CA ASN A 77 32.42 -12.61 -3.41
C ASN A 77 30.99 -12.89 -2.91
N ASN A 78 30.66 -14.18 -2.73
CA ASN A 78 29.29 -14.63 -2.43
C ASN A 78 28.96 -14.72 -0.92
N THR A 79 29.80 -14.19 -0.04
CA THR A 79 29.76 -14.51 1.40
C THR A 79 29.33 -13.35 2.30
N TYR A 80 29.19 -12.13 1.76
CA TYR A 80 28.93 -10.94 2.58
C TYR A 80 27.79 -10.08 2.03
N TYR A 81 27.06 -9.45 2.96
CA TYR A 81 26.05 -8.45 2.62
C TYR A 81 26.70 -7.17 2.09
N ALA A 82 26.03 -6.52 1.14
CA ALA A 82 26.44 -5.26 0.56
C ALA A 82 25.31 -4.23 0.67
N TYR A 83 25.65 -3.00 1.08
CA TYR A 83 24.68 -1.94 1.33
C TYR A 83 25.00 -0.72 0.48
N GLY A 84 24.01 -0.20 -0.27
CA GLY A 84 24.10 1.12 -0.92
C GLY A 84 23.80 2.26 0.06
N LEU A 85 22.94 2.00 1.04
CA LEU A 85 22.63 2.87 2.18
C LEU A 85 22.35 1.97 3.39
N ALA A 86 22.96 2.28 4.54
CA ALA A 86 22.68 1.62 5.80
C ALA A 86 22.38 2.68 6.86
N SER A 87 21.26 2.52 7.57
CA SER A 87 20.87 3.37 8.70
C SER A 87 20.54 2.50 9.89
N THR A 88 21.08 2.84 11.05
CA THR A 88 20.84 2.14 12.32
C THR A 88 20.64 3.18 13.40
N ILE A 89 19.62 2.99 14.22
CA ILE A 89 19.39 3.72 15.45
C ILE A 89 19.07 2.70 16.54
N ALA A 90 19.73 2.82 17.70
CA ALA A 90 19.40 2.01 18.85
C ALA A 90 18.11 2.54 19.49
N GLY A 91 17.18 1.65 19.82
CA GLY A 91 15.94 2.00 20.51
C GLY A 91 16.19 2.60 21.90
N GLY A 92 15.32 3.52 22.31
CA GLY A 92 15.25 4.08 23.67
C GLY A 92 13.80 4.11 24.17
N LEU A 93 13.49 4.93 25.18
CA LEU A 93 12.11 5.10 25.68
C LEU A 93 11.21 5.92 24.75
N GLY A 94 11.78 6.55 23.71
CA GLY A 94 11.06 7.35 22.71
C GLY A 94 10.88 6.63 21.38
N TYR A 95 10.27 7.33 20.41
CA TYR A 95 10.07 6.81 19.06
C TYR A 95 11.36 6.92 18.24
N THR A 96 11.84 5.79 17.72
CA THR A 96 13.00 5.75 16.85
C THR A 96 12.59 5.39 15.43
N LEU A 97 12.95 6.25 14.48
CA LEU A 97 12.67 6.10 13.06
C LEU A 97 13.99 5.83 12.33
N GLY A 98 14.17 4.63 11.77
CA GLY A 98 15.43 4.30 11.06
C GLY A 98 15.59 5.06 9.75
N ILE A 99 14.51 5.13 8.97
CA ILE A 99 14.42 5.94 7.74
C ILE A 99 13.01 6.55 7.74
N SER A 100 12.92 7.87 7.70
CA SER A 100 11.66 8.60 7.53
C SER A 100 11.63 9.18 6.12
N THR A 101 10.67 8.75 5.30
CA THR A 101 10.42 9.32 3.98
C THR A 101 8.97 9.78 3.90
N SER A 102 8.73 10.85 3.15
CA SER A 102 7.38 11.34 2.89
C SER A 102 7.30 11.85 1.47
N SER A 103 6.31 11.39 0.73
CA SER A 103 5.87 12.00 -0.51
C SER A 103 4.36 12.17 -0.38
N TYR A 104 3.92 13.39 -0.13
CA TYR A 104 2.55 13.70 0.23
C TYR A 104 2.21 15.11 -0.24
N SER A 105 1.03 15.26 -0.85
CA SER A 105 0.44 16.55 -1.17
C SER A 105 -0.67 16.85 -0.18
N SER A 106 -0.65 18.04 0.44
CA SER A 106 -1.69 18.50 1.36
C SER A 106 -3.04 18.72 0.67
N THR A 107 -3.06 18.75 -0.66
CA THR A 107 -4.25 18.95 -1.48
C THR A 107 -4.39 17.77 -2.44
N ALA A 108 -5.60 17.23 -2.54
CA ALA A 108 -5.87 16.14 -3.48
C ALA A 108 -5.62 16.59 -4.93
N SER A 109 -4.92 15.76 -5.69
CA SER A 109 -4.64 15.98 -7.12
C SER A 109 -5.17 14.79 -7.92
N ASN A 110 -5.77 15.07 -9.08
CA ASN A 110 -6.18 14.05 -10.05
C ASN A 110 -5.05 13.65 -11.00
N TYR A 111 -3.86 14.24 -10.83
CA TYR A 111 -2.69 14.02 -11.68
C TYR A 111 -1.46 13.70 -10.83
N GLY A 112 -0.56 12.90 -11.39
CA GLY A 112 0.69 12.49 -10.75
C GLY A 112 0.53 11.25 -9.87
N ARG A 113 1.66 10.72 -9.40
CA ARG A 113 1.73 9.58 -8.49
C ARG A 113 2.71 9.92 -7.38
N SER A 114 2.34 9.59 -6.15
CA SER A 114 3.22 9.76 -5.00
C SER A 114 3.71 8.40 -4.51
N TYR A 115 5.02 8.24 -4.43
CA TYR A 115 5.66 7.05 -3.88
C TYR A 115 6.46 7.47 -2.65
N GLY A 116 6.03 7.05 -1.46
CA GLY A 116 6.82 7.26 -0.24
C GLY A 116 8.12 6.43 -0.26
N ILE A 117 8.01 5.18 -0.74
CA ILE A 117 9.12 4.27 -1.01
C ILE A 117 8.81 3.55 -2.32
N TYR A 118 9.74 3.62 -3.28
CA TYR A 118 9.72 2.79 -4.50
C TYR A 118 10.87 1.79 -4.40
N ALA A 119 10.56 0.53 -4.10
CA ALA A 119 11.57 -0.50 -3.84
C ALA A 119 11.43 -1.66 -4.84
N GLN A 120 12.56 -2.06 -5.43
CA GLN A 120 12.62 -3.12 -6.44
C GLN A 120 13.79 -4.05 -6.12
N ALA A 121 13.56 -5.35 -6.22
CA ALA A 121 14.59 -6.39 -6.13
C ALA A 121 14.30 -7.47 -7.16
N GLY A 122 15.33 -8.05 -7.79
CA GLY A 122 15.15 -9.07 -8.82
C GLY A 122 16.47 -9.67 -9.32
N ASN A 123 16.36 -10.79 -10.03
CA ASN A 123 17.44 -11.52 -10.72
C ASN A 123 18.65 -11.92 -9.84
N SER A 124 18.46 -12.03 -8.52
CA SER A 124 19.39 -12.74 -7.62
C SER A 124 19.03 -14.23 -7.56
N THR A 125 19.35 -14.94 -6.48
CA THR A 125 18.99 -16.36 -6.31
C THR A 125 17.47 -16.57 -6.34
N SER A 126 16.99 -17.61 -7.04
CA SER A 126 15.56 -17.97 -7.10
C SER A 126 14.96 -18.12 -5.69
N GLY A 127 13.85 -17.43 -5.43
CA GLY A 127 13.20 -17.37 -4.11
C GLY A 127 13.73 -16.29 -3.15
N TYR A 128 14.80 -15.57 -3.50
CA TYR A 128 15.46 -14.59 -2.61
C TYR A 128 15.54 -13.18 -3.22
N ASN A 129 14.39 -12.66 -3.65
CA ASN A 129 14.26 -11.30 -4.18
C ASN A 129 13.11 -10.59 -3.47
N TYR A 130 13.42 -9.73 -2.50
CA TYR A 130 12.42 -9.02 -1.69
C TYR A 130 12.47 -7.53 -2.01
N GLY A 131 11.43 -6.98 -2.64
CA GLY A 131 11.33 -5.53 -2.85
C GLY A 131 11.27 -4.79 -1.52
N VAL A 132 10.45 -5.28 -0.58
CA VAL A 132 10.41 -4.82 0.81
C VAL A 132 10.52 -6.04 1.72
N TYR A 133 11.54 -6.05 2.59
CA TYR A 133 11.74 -7.10 3.60
C TYR A 133 11.49 -6.52 4.99
N GLY A 134 10.28 -6.74 5.52
CA GLY A 134 9.90 -6.38 6.88
C GLY A 134 10.10 -7.55 7.84
N ARG A 135 10.88 -7.36 8.91
CA ARG A 135 11.11 -8.39 9.93
C ARG A 135 11.02 -7.80 11.33
N LEU A 136 10.13 -8.36 12.15
CA LEU A 136 10.04 -8.02 13.56
C LEU A 136 10.89 -8.96 14.43
N LEU A 137 11.93 -8.41 15.06
CA LEU A 137 12.84 -9.10 15.96
C LEU A 137 12.47 -8.89 17.44
N GLY A 138 12.99 -9.75 18.32
CA GLY A 138 12.77 -9.66 19.77
C GLY A 138 11.47 -10.30 20.27
N SER A 139 11.13 -10.07 21.53
CA SER A 139 10.00 -10.74 22.22
C SER A 139 8.71 -9.89 22.26
N ASN A 140 8.77 -8.63 21.86
CA ASN A 140 7.63 -7.72 21.94
C ASN A 140 6.70 -7.83 20.72
N ASN A 141 5.45 -7.43 20.94
CA ASN A 141 4.41 -7.35 19.92
C ASN A 141 4.72 -6.27 18.86
N GLY A 142 4.19 -6.46 17.66
CA GLY A 142 4.31 -5.53 16.55
C GLY A 142 4.06 -6.21 15.21
N ALA A 143 4.47 -5.58 14.11
CA ALA A 143 4.46 -6.16 12.79
C ALA A 143 5.77 -5.96 12.03
N GLY A 144 6.14 -6.90 11.16
CA GLY A 144 7.24 -6.72 10.19
C GLY A 144 6.90 -5.65 9.15
N VAL A 145 5.64 -5.62 8.69
CA VAL A 145 5.05 -4.56 7.86
C VAL A 145 3.73 -4.13 8.50
N PHE A 146 3.59 -2.83 8.80
CA PHE A 146 2.35 -2.25 9.33
C PHE A 146 1.76 -1.27 8.31
N GLY A 147 0.54 -1.50 7.86
CA GLY A 147 -0.22 -0.59 7.00
C GLY A 147 -1.41 0.00 7.77
N THR A 148 -1.68 1.29 7.62
CA THR A 148 -2.78 1.96 8.34
C THR A 148 -3.34 3.13 7.53
N ILE A 149 -4.64 3.42 7.72
CA ILE A 149 -5.29 4.65 7.25
C ILE A 149 -5.64 5.63 8.39
N SER A 150 -5.39 5.25 9.64
CA SER A 150 -5.88 5.99 10.83
C SER A 150 -4.81 6.24 11.90
N GLY A 151 -3.55 5.89 11.63
CA GLY A 151 -2.41 6.09 12.54
C GLY A 151 -1.98 4.82 13.29
N ASP A 152 -1.13 5.02 14.31
CA ASP A 152 -0.52 3.95 15.11
C ASP A 152 -1.52 3.33 16.08
N ILE A 153 -1.52 2.00 16.14
CA ILE A 153 -2.33 1.24 17.10
C ILE A 153 -1.54 0.08 17.69
N ALA A 154 -1.92 -0.37 18.89
CA ALA A 154 -1.36 -1.57 19.48
C ALA A 154 -1.81 -2.80 18.67
N THR A 155 -0.84 -3.59 18.17
CA THR A 155 -1.15 -4.75 17.31
C THR A 155 -1.81 -5.91 18.05
N GLY A 156 -1.65 -5.97 19.39
CA GLY A 156 -2.17 -7.07 20.21
C GLY A 156 -1.41 -8.40 20.05
N GLY A 157 -0.35 -8.43 19.25
CA GLY A 157 0.41 -9.65 18.96
C GLY A 157 1.61 -9.40 18.05
N LYS A 158 2.30 -10.48 17.67
CA LYS A 158 3.48 -10.46 16.80
C LYS A 158 3.14 -10.98 15.40
N TYR A 159 3.25 -10.11 14.39
CA TYR A 159 2.81 -10.42 13.03
C TYR A 159 3.91 -10.17 11.99
N ALA A 160 3.89 -10.93 10.90
CA ALA A 160 4.72 -10.61 9.73
C ALA A 160 4.18 -9.38 8.99
N GLY A 161 2.86 -9.31 8.82
CA GLY A 161 2.13 -8.15 8.30
C GLY A 161 0.88 -7.88 9.14
N TYR A 162 0.59 -6.60 9.39
CA TYR A 162 -0.62 -6.16 10.09
C TYR A 162 -1.19 -4.94 9.37
N PHE A 163 -2.45 -5.01 8.96
CA PHE A 163 -3.11 -3.96 8.19
C PHE A 163 -4.33 -3.45 8.96
N TYR A 164 -4.28 -2.19 9.38
CA TYR A 164 -5.36 -1.50 10.05
C TYR A 164 -6.17 -0.67 9.04
N GLY A 165 -7.11 -1.33 8.38
CA GLY A 165 -7.96 -0.76 7.33
C GLY A 165 -8.38 -1.81 6.32
N THR A 166 -9.21 -1.41 5.36
CA THR A 166 -9.64 -2.31 4.27
C THR A 166 -8.47 -2.61 3.33
N THR A 167 -8.25 -3.90 3.04
CA THR A 167 -7.24 -4.37 2.09
C THR A 167 -7.91 -4.89 0.81
N LYS A 168 -7.40 -4.50 -0.36
CA LYS A 168 -7.86 -5.00 -1.67
C LYS A 168 -6.72 -5.74 -2.36
N VAL A 169 -7.03 -6.91 -2.91
CA VAL A 169 -6.12 -7.73 -3.72
C VAL A 169 -6.77 -7.87 -5.10
N ASN A 170 -6.03 -7.52 -6.15
CA ASN A 170 -6.41 -7.82 -7.52
C ASN A 170 -5.65 -9.08 -7.93
N GLY A 171 -6.37 -10.18 -8.19
CA GLY A 171 -5.83 -11.52 -8.42
C GLY A 171 -6.07 -12.46 -7.25
N ASP A 172 -5.29 -13.54 -7.18
CA ASP A 172 -5.45 -14.60 -6.18
C ASP A 172 -4.94 -14.22 -4.79
N PHE A 173 -5.69 -14.64 -3.75
CA PHE A 173 -5.28 -14.53 -2.35
C PHE A 173 -5.02 -15.91 -1.74
N TRP A 174 -3.77 -16.34 -1.75
CA TRP A 174 -3.35 -17.66 -1.26
C TRP A 174 -3.02 -17.64 0.23
N VAL A 175 -3.89 -18.22 1.06
CA VAL A 175 -3.71 -18.28 2.52
C VAL A 175 -3.94 -19.69 3.07
N GLY A 176 -3.21 -20.04 4.13
CA GLY A 176 -3.38 -21.33 4.79
C GLY A 176 -4.70 -21.44 5.58
N SER A 177 -5.15 -20.36 6.20
CA SER A 177 -6.46 -20.29 6.86
C SER A 177 -6.92 -18.84 7.04
N VAL A 178 -8.24 -18.64 7.11
CA VAL A 178 -8.87 -17.35 7.43
C VAL A 178 -9.61 -17.50 8.75
N GLN A 179 -9.20 -16.73 9.76
CA GLN A 179 -9.87 -16.68 11.06
C GLN A 179 -10.74 -15.44 11.14
N VAL A 180 -12.02 -15.61 11.46
CA VAL A 180 -12.98 -14.52 11.65
C VAL A 180 -13.33 -14.41 13.12
N THR A 181 -13.18 -13.22 13.70
CA THR A 181 -13.51 -12.97 15.11
C THR A 181 -15.02 -13.21 15.32
N SER A 182 -15.38 -14.15 16.19
CA SER A 182 -16.76 -14.61 16.37
C SER A 182 -17.13 -14.86 17.84
N ASP A 183 -16.30 -14.38 18.78
CA ASP A 183 -16.52 -14.53 20.23
C ASP A 183 -17.81 -13.84 20.69
N MET A 184 -18.50 -14.42 21.67
CA MET A 184 -19.75 -13.86 22.23
C MET A 184 -19.53 -12.45 22.79
N ASN A 185 -18.38 -12.18 23.41
CA ASN A 185 -18.05 -10.88 24.00
C ASN A 185 -17.78 -9.81 22.92
N ALA A 186 -17.47 -10.23 21.69
CA ALA A 186 -17.27 -9.32 20.56
C ALA A 186 -18.58 -9.03 19.79
N LYS A 187 -19.71 -9.62 20.21
CA LYS A 187 -21.01 -9.50 19.54
C LYS A 187 -22.01 -8.79 20.44
N LYS A 188 -22.98 -8.12 19.80
CA LYS A 188 -24.13 -7.51 20.45
C LYS A 188 -25.39 -7.82 19.65
N GLU A 189 -26.55 -7.78 20.30
CA GLU A 189 -27.87 -7.97 19.65
C GLU A 189 -28.00 -9.30 18.89
N ILE A 190 -27.51 -10.40 19.50
CA ILE A 190 -27.56 -11.74 18.92
C ILE A 190 -29.02 -12.19 18.80
N LYS A 191 -29.47 -12.41 17.56
CA LYS A 191 -30.80 -12.95 17.22
C LYS A 191 -30.63 -14.24 16.43
N GLN A 192 -31.57 -15.17 16.61
CA GLN A 192 -31.64 -16.36 15.78
C GLN A 192 -32.10 -15.98 14.37
N LEU A 193 -31.57 -16.66 13.35
CA LEU A 193 -32.02 -16.48 11.97
C LEU A 193 -33.48 -16.86 11.81
N ASP A 194 -34.21 -16.12 10.96
CA ASP A 194 -35.60 -16.42 10.63
C ASP A 194 -35.73 -17.81 10.01
N LYS A 195 -36.88 -18.45 10.19
CA LYS A 195 -37.23 -19.68 9.44
C LYS A 195 -37.44 -19.35 7.95
N ASN A 196 -37.52 -20.38 7.10
CA ASN A 196 -37.75 -20.30 5.65
C ASN A 196 -36.47 -20.04 4.84
N ASN A 197 -35.30 -20.38 5.38
CA ASN A 197 -34.01 -20.26 4.69
C ASN A 197 -33.95 -21.17 3.46
N VAL A 198 -34.60 -22.35 3.50
CA VAL A 198 -34.65 -23.26 2.34
C VAL A 198 -35.32 -22.60 1.14
N SER A 199 -36.48 -21.96 1.33
CA SER A 199 -37.20 -21.34 0.21
C SER A 199 -36.45 -20.13 -0.35
N LYS A 200 -35.81 -19.35 0.54
CA LYS A 200 -34.95 -18.24 0.17
C LYS A 200 -33.76 -18.71 -0.68
N ILE A 201 -33.06 -19.75 -0.24
CA ILE A 201 -31.90 -20.29 -0.97
C ILE A 201 -32.31 -20.92 -2.31
N LYS A 202 -33.48 -21.56 -2.39
CA LYS A 202 -34.02 -22.13 -3.64
C LYS A 202 -34.24 -21.10 -4.74
N GLN A 203 -34.38 -19.82 -4.42
CA GLN A 203 -34.54 -18.75 -5.41
C GLN A 203 -33.21 -18.40 -6.09
N MET A 204 -32.08 -18.73 -5.46
CA MET A 204 -30.74 -18.39 -5.94
C MET A 204 -30.23 -19.44 -6.93
N LYS A 205 -29.53 -18.99 -7.97
CA LYS A 205 -28.98 -19.88 -8.99
C LYS A 205 -27.46 -19.87 -8.96
N ALA A 206 -26.87 -21.06 -8.91
CA ALA A 206 -25.46 -21.22 -9.22
C ALA A 206 -25.26 -20.99 -10.72
N VAL A 207 -24.33 -20.11 -11.07
CA VAL A 207 -23.99 -19.76 -12.44
C VAL A 207 -22.51 -20.02 -12.69
N SER A 208 -22.19 -20.46 -13.91
CA SER A 208 -20.82 -20.46 -14.41
C SER A 208 -20.58 -19.17 -15.20
N TYR A 209 -19.45 -18.51 -14.98
CA TYR A 209 -19.13 -17.25 -15.62
C TYR A 209 -17.63 -17.10 -15.88
N LYS A 210 -17.29 -16.14 -16.73
CA LYS A 210 -15.94 -15.62 -16.92
C LYS A 210 -15.94 -14.17 -16.48
N TYR A 211 -14.82 -13.68 -15.96
CA TYR A 211 -14.69 -12.25 -15.70
C TYR A 211 -14.54 -11.50 -17.02
N LYS A 212 -15.19 -10.33 -17.09
CA LYS A 212 -14.89 -9.38 -18.17
C LYS A 212 -13.46 -8.91 -18.02
N ASP A 213 -12.75 -8.81 -19.13
CA ASP A 213 -11.40 -8.26 -19.11
C ASP A 213 -11.42 -6.74 -18.84
N PRO A 214 -10.28 -6.12 -18.48
CA PRO A 214 -10.23 -4.70 -18.18
C PRO A 214 -10.66 -3.79 -19.35
N ILE A 215 -10.56 -4.26 -20.60
CA ILE A 215 -10.97 -3.52 -21.81
C ILE A 215 -12.51 -3.56 -21.91
N GLU A 216 -13.12 -4.73 -21.74
CA GLU A 216 -14.57 -4.90 -21.69
C GLU A 216 -15.23 -4.15 -20.52
N MET A 217 -14.48 -3.97 -19.43
CA MET A 217 -14.86 -3.16 -18.27
C MET A 217 -14.65 -1.65 -18.48
N GLY A 218 -14.08 -1.22 -19.60
CA GLY A 218 -13.83 0.19 -19.91
C GLY A 218 -12.79 0.86 -19.02
N GLN A 219 -11.89 0.10 -18.39
CA GLN A 219 -10.85 0.63 -17.51
C GLN A 219 -9.69 1.27 -18.27
N TYR A 220 -9.59 1.00 -19.58
CA TYR A 220 -8.67 1.66 -20.50
C TYR A 220 -9.48 2.53 -21.48
N GLY A 221 -9.08 3.80 -21.63
CA GLY A 221 -9.77 4.73 -22.52
C GLY A 221 -9.74 4.30 -23.98
N THR A 222 -10.69 4.79 -24.77
CA THR A 222 -10.89 4.50 -26.22
C THR A 222 -9.74 4.94 -27.13
N GLU A 223 -8.65 5.46 -26.58
CA GLU A 223 -7.43 5.81 -27.30
C GLU A 223 -6.33 4.78 -27.02
N ILE A 224 -6.53 3.55 -27.49
CA ILE A 224 -5.40 2.74 -27.94
C ILE A 224 -5.03 3.26 -29.34
N THR A 225 -4.66 4.54 -29.41
CA THR A 225 -4.31 5.21 -30.65
C THR A 225 -2.80 5.14 -30.80
N ASP A 226 -2.40 4.34 -31.77
CA ASP A 226 -1.05 4.17 -32.32
C ASP A 226 -0.13 3.13 -31.63
N THR A 227 0.11 2.05 -32.38
CA THR A 227 1.17 1.02 -32.20
C THR A 227 1.18 0.08 -30.98
N LEU A 228 0.06 -0.17 -30.29
CA LEU A 228 -0.07 -1.28 -29.32
C LEU A 228 -1.13 -2.31 -29.75
N THR A 229 -0.80 -3.14 -30.73
CA THR A 229 -1.59 -4.35 -31.05
C THR A 229 -1.35 -5.51 -30.08
N ASP A 230 -0.45 -5.35 -29.11
CA ASP A 230 -0.11 -6.37 -28.12
C ASP A 230 -0.65 -6.00 -26.73
N THR A 231 -1.94 -6.25 -26.52
CA THR A 231 -2.63 -6.05 -25.23
C THR A 231 -2.13 -7.01 -24.14
N SER A 232 -1.30 -8.02 -24.48
CA SER A 232 -0.73 -8.98 -23.52
C SER A 232 0.22 -8.32 -22.51
N ARG A 233 0.72 -7.11 -22.80
CA ARG A 233 1.60 -6.35 -21.91
C ARG A 233 0.85 -5.61 -20.79
N LEU A 234 -0.49 -5.57 -20.85
CA LEU A 234 -1.32 -4.82 -19.89
C LEU A 234 -1.90 -5.72 -18.80
N PHE A 235 -2.24 -6.96 -19.14
CA PHE A 235 -2.79 -7.96 -18.22
C PHE A 235 -2.66 -9.35 -18.86
N ASP A 236 -2.65 -10.39 -18.03
CA ASP A 236 -2.71 -11.76 -18.52
C ASP A 236 -4.14 -12.09 -18.96
N LYS A 237 -4.35 -12.17 -20.27
CA LYS A 237 -5.67 -12.53 -20.84
C LYS A 237 -6.10 -13.93 -20.42
N ALA A 238 -5.17 -14.84 -20.15
CA ALA A 238 -5.51 -16.22 -19.77
C ALA A 238 -6.27 -16.28 -18.43
N GLU A 239 -6.03 -15.32 -17.52
CA GLU A 239 -6.75 -15.21 -16.25
C GLU A 239 -8.26 -14.99 -16.46
N TYR A 240 -8.63 -14.18 -17.46
CA TYR A 240 -10.03 -13.83 -17.74
C TYR A 240 -10.78 -14.89 -18.57
N GLU A 241 -10.06 -15.87 -19.13
CA GLU A 241 -10.68 -17.00 -19.84
C GLU A 241 -11.07 -18.15 -18.92
N GLN A 242 -10.69 -18.09 -17.64
CA GLN A 242 -11.04 -19.11 -16.65
C GLN A 242 -12.54 -19.12 -16.36
N ILE A 243 -13.12 -20.32 -16.32
CA ILE A 243 -14.51 -20.52 -15.93
C ILE A 243 -14.58 -20.59 -14.41
N HIS A 244 -15.32 -19.67 -13.82
CA HIS A 244 -15.64 -19.63 -12.40
C HIS A 244 -17.07 -20.12 -12.18
N ILE A 245 -17.35 -20.63 -10.99
CA ILE A 245 -18.70 -20.99 -10.54
C ILE A 245 -19.00 -20.17 -9.29
N GLY A 246 -20.19 -19.59 -9.23
CA GLY A 246 -20.61 -18.80 -8.07
C GLY A 246 -22.06 -18.35 -8.16
N LEU A 247 -22.37 -17.31 -7.41
CA LEU A 247 -23.69 -16.68 -7.35
C LEU A 247 -23.65 -15.26 -7.91
N LEU A 248 -24.79 -14.78 -8.40
CA LEU A 248 -24.96 -13.37 -8.74
C LEU A 248 -25.26 -12.55 -7.48
N ALA A 249 -24.47 -11.50 -7.26
CA ALA A 249 -24.58 -10.67 -6.06
C ALA A 249 -25.95 -9.97 -5.96
N GLN A 250 -26.57 -9.61 -7.09
CA GLN A 250 -27.88 -8.96 -7.13
C GLN A 250 -29.01 -9.89 -6.69
N GLU A 251 -28.94 -11.17 -7.07
CA GLU A 251 -29.91 -12.17 -6.63
C GLU A 251 -29.79 -12.41 -5.13
N LEU A 252 -28.56 -12.53 -4.63
CA LEU A 252 -28.31 -12.71 -3.20
C LEU A 252 -28.74 -11.47 -2.40
N GLN A 253 -28.47 -10.27 -2.90
CA GLN A 253 -28.80 -9.01 -2.22
C GLN A 253 -30.31 -8.84 -2.01
N ALA A 254 -31.15 -9.33 -2.93
CA ALA A 254 -32.59 -9.26 -2.79
C ALA A 254 -33.14 -10.11 -1.62
N VAL A 255 -32.37 -11.11 -1.18
CA VAL A 255 -32.80 -12.10 -0.18
C VAL A 255 -32.03 -11.99 1.14
N TYR A 256 -30.72 -11.76 1.07
CA TYR A 256 -29.77 -11.60 2.18
C TYR A 256 -28.86 -10.38 1.91
N PRO A 257 -29.39 -9.15 2.02
CA PRO A 257 -28.62 -7.92 1.75
C PRO A 257 -27.37 -7.79 2.63
N GLU A 258 -27.38 -8.36 3.83
CA GLU A 258 -26.25 -8.36 4.76
C GLU A 258 -25.03 -9.17 4.29
N LEU A 259 -25.21 -10.08 3.34
CA LEU A 259 -24.14 -10.90 2.75
C LEU A 259 -23.54 -10.27 1.49
N VAL A 260 -24.00 -9.08 1.09
CA VAL A 260 -23.52 -8.39 -0.10
C VAL A 260 -22.98 -7.02 0.28
N LYS A 261 -21.75 -6.73 -0.14
CA LYS A 261 -21.08 -5.45 0.12
C LYS A 261 -20.75 -4.76 -1.18
N THR A 262 -20.85 -3.44 -1.18
CA THR A 262 -20.43 -2.61 -2.30
C THR A 262 -19.00 -2.12 -2.07
N ASP A 263 -18.12 -2.30 -3.05
CA ASP A 263 -16.77 -1.76 -3.01
C ASP A 263 -16.75 -0.25 -3.35
N PRO A 264 -15.63 0.46 -3.14
CA PRO A 264 -15.55 1.90 -3.44
C PRO A 264 -15.79 2.27 -4.91
N SER A 265 -15.71 1.31 -5.84
CA SER A 265 -16.02 1.53 -7.26
C SER A 265 -17.49 1.26 -7.62
N GLY A 266 -18.32 0.88 -6.64
CA GLY A 266 -19.74 0.57 -6.84
C GLY A 266 -20.01 -0.88 -7.22
N MET A 267 -19.00 -1.75 -7.23
CA MET A 267 -19.18 -3.18 -7.55
C MET A 267 -19.66 -3.96 -6.33
N LEU A 268 -20.57 -4.91 -6.55
CA LEU A 268 -21.09 -5.79 -5.50
C LEU A 268 -20.21 -7.03 -5.33
N GLY A 269 -19.89 -7.38 -4.08
CA GLY A 269 -19.17 -8.59 -3.68
C GLY A 269 -19.96 -9.41 -2.66
N ILE A 270 -19.80 -10.72 -2.68
CA ILE A 270 -20.51 -11.69 -1.82
C ILE A 270 -19.61 -12.16 -0.67
N ASP A 271 -20.14 -12.16 0.55
CA ASP A 271 -19.54 -12.83 1.70
C ASP A 271 -19.93 -14.33 1.73
N TYR A 272 -19.16 -15.14 1.00
CA TYR A 272 -19.39 -16.59 0.95
C TYR A 272 -19.16 -17.27 2.31
N ILE A 273 -18.33 -16.72 3.20
CA ILE A 273 -18.12 -17.28 4.54
C ILE A 273 -19.37 -17.03 5.39
N GLY A 274 -19.94 -15.83 5.31
CA GLY A 274 -21.20 -15.47 5.97
C GLY A 274 -22.41 -16.26 5.47
N LEU A 275 -22.36 -16.84 4.26
CA LEU A 275 -23.41 -17.70 3.72
C LEU A 275 -23.47 -19.07 4.41
N ILE A 276 -22.38 -19.56 4.99
CA ILE A 276 -22.31 -20.90 5.61
C ILE A 276 -23.33 -21.08 6.74
N PRO A 277 -23.46 -20.17 7.73
CA PRO A 277 -24.51 -20.25 8.75
C PRO A 277 -25.95 -20.28 8.19
N VAL A 278 -26.22 -19.59 7.08
CA VAL A 278 -27.54 -19.61 6.44
C VAL A 278 -27.82 -20.98 5.82
N LEU A 279 -26.83 -21.56 5.14
CA LEU A 279 -26.91 -22.92 4.60
C LEU A 279 -27.11 -23.96 5.72
N LEU A 280 -26.46 -23.78 6.87
CA LEU A 280 -26.63 -24.63 8.04
C LEU A 280 -28.09 -24.65 8.52
N GLU A 281 -28.72 -23.49 8.69
CA GLU A 281 -30.12 -23.42 9.10
C GLU A 281 -31.07 -24.00 8.03
N ALA A 282 -30.78 -23.79 6.75
CA ALA A 282 -31.54 -24.41 5.67
C ALA A 282 -31.47 -25.95 5.70
N ILE A 283 -30.30 -26.53 5.99
CA ILE A 283 -30.15 -27.98 6.16
C ILE A 283 -30.96 -28.49 7.35
N LYS A 284 -30.96 -27.77 8.48
CA LYS A 284 -31.79 -28.13 9.65
C LYS A 284 -33.28 -28.07 9.34
N GLU A 285 -33.73 -27.04 8.62
CA GLU A 285 -35.12 -26.93 8.17
C GLU A 285 -35.51 -28.08 7.24
N GLN A 286 -34.63 -28.43 6.29
CA GLN A 286 -34.85 -29.56 5.39
C GLN A 286 -34.92 -30.88 6.15
N GLN A 287 -34.05 -31.08 7.15
CA GLN A 287 -34.04 -32.28 7.99
C GLN A 287 -35.34 -32.41 8.80
N ALA A 288 -35.83 -31.33 9.39
CA ALA A 288 -37.11 -31.33 10.11
C ALA A 288 -38.31 -31.66 9.20
N ALA A 289 -38.29 -31.19 7.95
CA ALA A 289 -39.31 -31.55 6.96
C ALA A 289 -39.24 -33.04 6.58
N ILE A 290 -38.04 -33.60 6.45
CA ILE A 290 -37.84 -35.04 6.18
C ILE A 290 -38.37 -35.89 7.33
N GLU A 291 -38.07 -35.53 8.58
CA GLU A 291 -38.57 -36.23 9.77
C GLU A 291 -40.09 -36.23 9.81
N THR A 292 -40.71 -35.07 9.57
CA THR A 292 -42.18 -34.95 9.50
C THR A 292 -42.77 -35.85 8.42
N LEU A 293 -42.20 -35.86 7.21
CA LEU A 293 -42.67 -36.68 6.10
C LEU A 293 -42.49 -38.19 6.37
N THR A 294 -41.39 -38.59 6.99
CA THR A 294 -41.15 -39.99 7.39
C THR A 294 -42.19 -40.45 8.40
N ASP A 295 -42.45 -39.66 9.43
CA ASP A 295 -43.47 -39.96 10.44
C ASP A 295 -44.86 -40.13 9.82
N GLU A 296 -45.21 -39.29 8.85
CA GLU A 296 -46.47 -39.40 8.11
C GLU A 296 -46.53 -40.70 7.28
N VAL A 297 -45.45 -41.04 6.58
CA VAL A 297 -45.35 -42.27 5.80
C VAL A 297 -45.46 -43.51 6.69
N GLU A 298 -44.85 -43.51 7.88
CA GLU A 298 -44.98 -44.63 8.83
C GLU A 298 -46.41 -44.79 9.34
N LYS A 299 -47.07 -43.68 9.69
CA LYS A 299 -48.50 -43.70 10.09
C LYS A 299 -49.41 -44.19 8.98
N LEU A 300 -49.10 -43.87 7.72
CA LEU A 300 -49.87 -44.33 6.56
C LEU A 300 -49.64 -45.82 6.27
N LYS A 301 -48.42 -46.34 6.47
CA LYS A 301 -48.12 -47.78 6.33
C LYS A 301 -48.70 -48.63 7.45
N ALA A 302 -48.96 -48.05 8.61
CA ALA A 302 -49.57 -48.73 9.75
C ALA A 302 -51.11 -48.84 9.67
N LYS A 303 -51.73 -48.26 8.63
CA LYS A 303 -53.16 -48.42 8.30
C LYS A 303 -53.36 -49.50 7.25
#